data_AF-A0A930TQD2-F1
#
_entry.id   AF-A0A930TQD2-F1
#
_cell.length_a   1.000
_cell.length_b   1.000
_cell.length_c   1.000
_cell.angle_alpha   90.00
_cell.angle_beta   90.00
_cell.angle_gamma   90.00
#
_symmetry.space_group_name_H-M   'P 1'
#
loop_
_entity.id
_entity.type
_entity.pdbx_description
1 polymer ?
#
loop_
_entity_poly.entity_id
_entity_poly.type
_entity_poly.pdbx_seq_one_letter_code
_entity_poly.pdbx_strand_id
1 'polypeptide(L)' 'MNNVLRIILGILLPPVGVFLTYGLSTTLLINILLTLLGWLPGSIHAVWAIAKQMEKQREEFPST' A
#
# COMPACT_ATOMS: atom_id res chain seq x y z
N MET A 1 -32.21 -5.85 3.86
CA MET A 1 -30.81 -5.38 3.84
C MET A 1 -30.00 -6.41 3.07
N ASN A 2 -29.51 -6.05 1.88
CA ASN A 2 -29.17 -7.03 0.85
C ASN A 2 -27.69 -7.39 0.97
N ASN A 3 -27.40 -8.60 1.44
CA ASN A 3 -26.07 -9.11 1.78
C ASN A 3 -25.02 -8.94 0.67
N VAL A 4 -25.46 -8.93 -0.59
CA VAL A 4 -24.64 -8.76 -1.79
C VAL A 4 -23.93 -7.40 -1.81
N LEU A 5 -24.59 -6.33 -1.39
CA LEU A 5 -24.01 -4.98 -1.40
C LEU A 5 -22.84 -4.85 -0.40
N ARG A 6 -22.92 -5.56 0.74
CA ARG A 6 -21.88 -5.56 1.78
C ARG A 6 -20.61 -6.28 1.31
N ILE A 7 -20.76 -7.34 0.53
CA ILE A 7 -19.65 -8.13 -0.02
C ILE A 7 -18.91 -7.31 -1.08
N ILE A 8 -19.65 -6.63 -1.97
CA ILE A 8 -19.07 -5.79 -3.03
C ILE A 8 -18.26 -4.64 -2.43
N LEU A 9 -18.80 -3.95 -1.42
CA LEU A 9 -18.09 -2.88 -0.71
C LEU A 9 -16.88 -3.38 0.08
N GLY A 10 -16.95 -4.58 0.66
CA GLY A 10 -15.85 -5.18 1.42
C GLY A 10 -14.66 -5.63 0.56
N ILE A 11 -14.89 -5.98 -0.70
CA ILE A 11 -13.83 -6.35 -1.65
C ILE A 11 -13.17 -5.11 -2.26
N LEU A 12 -13.95 -4.06 -2.57
CA LEU A 12 -13.44 -2.83 -3.16
C LEU A 12 -12.75 -1.91 -2.14
N LEU A 13 -13.26 -1.89 -0.89
CA LEU A 13 -12.62 -1.23 0.26
C LEU A 13 -12.51 -2.23 1.41
N PRO A 14 -11.40 -2.99 1.52
CA PRO A 14 -11.15 -3.88 2.65
C PRO A 14 -11.35 -3.23 4.04
N PRO A 15 -10.98 -1.95 4.29
CA PRO A 15 -11.25 -1.32 5.57
C PRO A 15 -12.75 -1.11 5.85
N VAL A 16 -13.59 -0.91 4.83
CA VAL A 16 -15.03 -0.68 5.01
C VAL A 16 -15.77 -1.99 5.32
N GLY A 17 -15.35 -3.10 4.71
CA GLY A 17 -15.90 -4.43 5.00
C GLY A 17 -15.63 -4.90 6.44
N VAL A 18 -14.41 -4.66 6.92
CA VAL A 18 -14.03 -4.98 8.31
C VAL A 18 -14.69 -4.01 9.30
N PHE A 19 -14.80 -2.72 8.96
CA PHE A 19 -15.49 -1.71 9.77
C PHE A 19 -16.97 -2.03 10.01
N LEU A 20 -17.68 -2.48 8.97
CA LEU A 20 -19.10 -2.86 9.05
C LEU A 20 -19.36 -4.22 9.72
N THR A 21 -18.33 -5.02 9.97
CA THR A 21 -18.45 -6.37 10.55
C THR A 21 -17.96 -6.44 11.99
N TYR A 22 -16.88 -5.72 12.32
CA TYR A 22 -16.23 -5.73 13.65
C TYR A 22 -16.33 -4.39 14.41
N GLY A 23 -16.90 -3.33 13.80
CA GLY A 23 -16.97 -1.99 14.39
C GLY A 23 -15.64 -1.22 14.39
N LEU A 24 -15.54 -0.15 15.19
CA LEU A 24 -14.30 0.60 15.47
C LEU A 24 -13.40 -0.20 16.43
N SER A 25 -12.82 -1.30 15.93
CA SER A 25 -11.83 -2.07 16.70
C SER A 25 -10.42 -1.52 16.47
N THR A 26 -9.61 -1.48 17.53
CA THR A 26 -8.17 -1.15 17.49
C THR A 26 -7.41 -1.97 16.45
N THR A 27 -7.88 -3.19 16.15
CA THR A 27 -7.36 -4.05 15.08
C THR A 27 -7.46 -3.40 13.69
N LEU A 28 -8.54 -2.67 13.39
CA LEU A 28 -8.73 -1.99 12.10
C LEU A 28 -7.80 -0.79 11.98
N LEU A 29 -7.63 -0.01 13.06
CA LEU A 29 -6.71 1.12 13.10
C LEU A 29 -5.26 0.64 12.94
N ILE A 30 -4.90 -0.45 13.62
CA ILE A 30 -3.59 -1.10 13.49
C ILE A 30 -3.37 -1.60 12.07
N ASN A 31 -4.36 -2.23 11.43
CA ASN A 31 -4.18 -2.74 10.07
C ASN A 31 -4.04 -1.60 9.03
N ILE A 32 -4.78 -0.50 9.16
CA ILE A 32 -4.60 0.70 8.33
C ILE A 32 -3.22 1.32 8.56
N LEU A 33 -2.81 1.48 9.82
CA LEU A 33 -1.50 2.01 10.15
C LEU A 33 -0.39 1.10 9.59
N LEU A 34 -0.53 -0.22 9.69
CA LEU A 34 0.43 -1.19 9.16
C LEU A 34 0.48 -1.16 7.62
N THR A 35 -0.65 -0.90 6.95
CA THR A 35 -0.71 -0.73 5.50
C THR A 35 0.01 0.57 5.07
N LEU A 36 -0.21 1.66 5.80
CA LEU A 36 0.46 2.94 5.56
C LEU A 36 1.96 2.89 5.92
N LEU A 37 2.31 2.18 6.99
CA LEU A 37 3.68 1.99 7.47
C LEU A 37 4.45 0.97 6.64
N GLY A 38 3.79 0.05 5.91
CA GLY A 38 4.42 -0.80 4.90
C GLY A 38 4.59 -0.09 3.55
N TRP A 39 3.67 0.83 3.24
CA TRP A 39 3.71 1.64 2.02
C TRP A 39 4.87 2.65 2.01
N LEU A 40 5.10 3.35 3.12
CA LEU A 40 6.19 4.32 3.26
C LEU A 40 7.61 3.74 3.01
N PRO A 41 8.06 2.67 3.71
CA PRO A 41 9.36 2.06 3.47
C PRO A 41 9.43 1.39 2.09
N GLY A 42 8.32 0.82 1.58
CA GLY A 42 8.25 0.29 0.23
C GLY A 42 8.45 1.36 -0.84
N SER A 43 7.83 2.53 -0.65
CA SER A 43 7.95 3.68 -1.55
C SER A 43 9.37 4.26 -1.54
N ILE A 44 9.96 4.45 -0.35
CA ILE A 44 11.35 4.92 -0.21
C ILE A 44 12.33 3.92 -0.86
N HIS A 45 12.14 2.62 -0.64
CA HIS A 45 12.98 1.57 -1.23
C HIS A 45 12.89 1.57 -2.76
N ALA A 46 11.70 1.72 -3.33
CA ALA A 46 11.49 1.78 -4.77
C ALA A 46 12.21 2.99 -5.40
N VAL A 47 12.08 4.18 -4.77
CA VAL A 47 12.78 5.39 -5.23
C VAL A 47 14.29 5.22 -5.18
N TRP A 48 14.83 4.65 -4.11
CA TRP A 48 16.26 4.39 -3.97
C TRP A 48 16.78 3.38 -5.02
N ALA A 49 16.04 2.29 -5.25
CA ALA A 49 16.41 1.28 -6.24
C ALA A 49 16.45 1.86 -7.67
N ILE A 50 15.46 2.67 -8.04
CA ILE A 50 15.42 3.35 -9.34
C ILE A 50 16.58 4.34 -9.48
N ALA A 51 16.83 5.16 -8.47
CA ALA A 51 17.94 6.12 -8.48
C ALA A 51 19.30 5.41 -8.63
N LYS A 52 19.49 4.28 -7.94
CA LYS A 52 20.72 3.47 -8.05
C LYS A 52 20.88 2.86 -9.44
N GLN A 53 19.79 2.45 -10.08
CA GLN A 53 19.82 1.93 -11.45
C GLN A 53 20.21 3.03 -12.47
N MET A 54 19.77 4.27 -12.26
CA MET A 54 20.16 5.41 -13.10
C MET A 54 21.66 5.75 -12.97
N GLU A 55 22.23 5.61 -11.77
CA GLU A 55 23.68 5.75 -11.56
C GLU A 55 24.44 4.68 -12.35
N LYS A 56 24.04 3.41 -12.25
CA LYS A 56 24.68 2.31 -12.98
C LYS A 56 24.61 2.48 -14.51
N GLN A 57 23.51 3.04 -15.03
CA GLN A 57 23.38 3.35 -16.46
C GLN A 57 24.20 4.59 -16.88
N ARG A 58 24.44 5.55 -15.99
CA ARG A 58 25.32 6.70 -16.26
C ARG A 58 26.79 6.32 -16.28
N GLU A 59 27.21 5.34 -15.49
CA GLU A 59 28.57 4.81 -15.54
C GLU A 59 28.85 4.00 -16.83
N GLU A 60 27.79 3.47 -17.47
CA GLU A 60 27.90 2.70 -18.73
C GLU A 60 27.79 3.58 -20.00
N PHE A 61 27.52 4.88 -19.86
CA PHE A 61 27.64 5.88 -20.93
C PHE A 61 28.69 6.97 -20.59
N PRO A 62 29.99 6.65 -20.71
CA PRO A 62 31.04 7.65 -20.71
C PRO A 62 30.99 8.49 -22.00
N SER A 63 30.82 9.82 -21.81
CA SER A 63 31.30 10.92 -22.67
C SER A 63 31.49 10.65 -24.18
N THR A 64 30.62 11.23 -25.01
CA THR A 64 31.09 11.96 -26.21
C THR A 64 31.33 13.41 -25.83
#